data_AF-A0A928Z1R4-F1
#
_entry.id   AF-A0A928Z1R4-F1
#
_cell.length_a   1.000
_cell.length_b   1.000
_cell.length_c   1.000
_cell.angle_alpha   90.00
_cell.angle_beta   90.00
_cell.angle_gamma   90.00
#
_symmetry.space_group_name_H-M   'P 1'
#
loop_
_entity.id
_entity.type
_entity.pdbx_description
1 polymer ?
#
loop_
_entity_poly.entity_id
_entity_poly.type
_entity_poly.pdbx_seq_one_letter_code
_entity_poly.pdbx_strand_id
1 'polypeptide(L)'
;MQFLSPLYAVFFLCVIGVYWSVQSTWLRSWLIFLTSLVFYSSLQAQYIPLLLVATVVNYWLGKALGVPPDWRIEDWQFAQADWNQRRLRVLCSGIFLNVLLLLGFKYVPFIFSTIGTMFNFPVLQQSANWADVHLIAPLG
;
A
#
# COMPACT_ATOMS: atom_id res chain seq x y z
N MET A 1 -2.93 23.40 3.01
CA MET A 1 -4.20 22.64 2.84
C MET A 1 -5.00 23.26 1.69
N GLN A 2 -4.63 22.99 0.43
CA GLN A 2 -5.37 23.46 -0.76
C GLN A 2 -6.40 22.39 -1.16
N PHE A 3 -7.42 22.18 -0.33
CA PHE A 3 -8.30 21.01 -0.44
C PHE A 3 -9.47 21.13 -1.43
N LEU A 4 -9.54 22.16 -2.27
CA LEU A 4 -10.55 22.25 -3.33
C LEU A 4 -10.01 23.08 -4.49
N SER A 5 -9.08 22.52 -5.27
CA SER A 5 -8.83 23.06 -6.61
C SER A 5 -10.02 22.68 -7.49
N PRO A 6 -10.67 23.63 -8.20
CA PRO A 6 -11.70 23.34 -9.20
C PRO A 6 -11.25 22.29 -10.23
N LEU A 7 -9.95 22.18 -10.44
CA LEU A 7 -9.30 21.20 -11.32
C LEU A 7 -9.63 19.75 -10.93
N TYR A 8 -9.70 19.43 -9.62
CA TYR A 8 -10.09 18.09 -9.17
C TYR A 8 -11.57 17.79 -9.44
N ALA A 9 -12.45 18.79 -9.30
CA ALA A 9 -13.87 18.61 -9.60
C ALA A 9 -14.09 18.33 -11.10
N VAL A 10 -13.38 19.06 -11.97
CA VAL A 10 -13.40 18.81 -13.42
C VAL A 10 -12.83 17.41 -13.74
N PHE A 11 -11.71 17.03 -13.11
CA PHE A 11 -11.13 15.70 -13.26
C PHE A 11 -12.14 14.58 -12.93
N PHE A 12 -12.80 14.66 -11.77
CA PHE A 12 -13.80 13.67 -11.38
C PHE A 12 -15.01 13.66 -12.32
N LEU A 13 -15.49 14.81 -12.78
CA LEU A 13 -16.58 14.89 -13.77
C LEU A 13 -16.19 14.21 -15.09
N CYS A 14 -14.97 14.43 -15.58
CA CYS A 14 -14.46 13.75 -16.78
C CYS A 14 -14.42 12.23 -16.56
N VAL A 15 -13.88 11.77 -15.43
CA VAL A 15 -13.82 10.34 -15.08
C VAL A 15 -15.23 9.72 -15.09
N ILE A 16 -16.21 10.39 -14.47
CA ILE A 16 -17.61 9.92 -14.42
C ILE A 16 -18.18 9.82 -15.84
N GLY A 17 -17.96 10.83 -16.67
CA GLY A 17 -18.41 10.83 -18.06
C GLY A 17 -17.83 9.67 -18.87
N VAL A 18 -16.52 9.42 -18.76
CA VAL A 18 -15.87 8.29 -19.45
C VAL A 18 -16.34 6.95 -18.88
N TYR A 19 -16.48 6.84 -17.56
CA TYR A 19 -16.96 5.61 -16.91
C TYR A 19 -18.34 5.17 -17.42
N TRP A 20 -19.26 6.13 -17.59
CA TRP A 20 -20.60 5.87 -18.15
C TRP A 20 -20.58 5.54 -19.64
N SER A 21 -19.64 6.11 -20.41
CA SER A 21 -19.51 5.85 -21.85
C SER A 21 -18.97 4.44 -22.15
N VAL A 22 -18.09 3.91 -21.31
CA VAL A 22 -17.51 2.57 -21.48
C VAL A 22 -18.54 1.51 -21.10
N GLN A 23 -18.86 0.57 -22.00
CA GLN A 23 -19.81 -0.52 -21.70
C GLN A 23 -19.17 -1.77 -21.09
N SER A 24 -17.87 -1.99 -21.35
CA SER A 24 -17.16 -3.18 -20.85
C SER A 24 -16.80 -3.04 -19.38
N THR A 25 -17.20 -4.03 -18.57
CA THR A 25 -16.93 -4.10 -17.13
C THR A 25 -15.44 -4.18 -16.82
N TRP A 26 -14.66 -4.88 -17.66
CA TRP A 26 -13.20 -4.96 -17.53
C TRP A 26 -12.54 -3.58 -17.67
N LEU A 27 -12.91 -2.84 -18.72
CA LEU A 27 -12.38 -1.50 -18.97
C LEU A 27 -12.80 -0.51 -17.88
N ARG A 28 -14.01 -0.64 -17.35
CA ARG A 28 -14.48 0.16 -16.20
C ARG A 28 -13.62 -0.05 -14.96
N SER A 29 -13.26 -1.30 -14.63
CA SER A 29 -12.38 -1.59 -13.49
C SER A 29 -10.98 -1.00 -13.68
N TRP A 30 -10.40 -1.12 -14.88
CA TRP A 30 -9.11 -0.51 -15.20
C TRP A 30 -9.15 1.01 -15.15
N LEU A 31 -10.24 1.62 -15.62
CA LEU A 31 -10.43 3.07 -15.55
C LEU A 31 -10.43 3.55 -14.10
N ILE A 32 -11.17 2.88 -13.20
CA ILE A 32 -11.19 3.24 -11.78
C ILE A 32 -9.80 3.08 -11.15
N PHE A 33 -9.12 1.98 -11.46
CA PHE A 33 -7.76 1.72 -10.94
C PHE A 33 -6.75 2.77 -11.41
N LEU A 34 -6.72 3.08 -12.70
CA LEU A 34 -5.83 4.10 -13.27
C LEU A 34 -6.16 5.49 -12.71
N THR A 35 -7.45 5.80 -12.59
CA THR A 35 -7.91 7.08 -12.03
C THR A 35 -7.43 7.25 -10.59
N SER A 36 -7.59 6.21 -9.75
CA SER A 36 -7.11 6.30 -8.36
C SER A 36 -5.59 6.46 -8.32
N LEU A 37 -4.85 5.72 -9.15
CA LEU A 37 -3.39 5.83 -9.24
C LEU A 37 -2.94 7.24 -9.64
N VAL A 38 -3.55 7.82 -10.69
CA VAL A 38 -3.24 9.19 -11.15
C VAL A 38 -3.59 10.23 -10.07
N PHE A 39 -4.72 10.06 -9.39
CA PHE A 39 -5.13 10.95 -8.31
C PHE A 39 -4.13 10.93 -7.14
N TYR A 40 -3.74 9.74 -6.67
CA TYR A 40 -2.74 9.60 -5.61
C TYR A 40 -1.34 10.09 -6.05
N SER A 41 -0.99 9.87 -7.33
CA SER A 41 0.24 10.42 -7.92
C SER A 41 0.28 11.93 -7.89
N SER A 42 -0.85 12.59 -8.14
CA SER A 42 -0.94 14.05 -8.17
C SER A 42 -0.76 14.67 -6.79
N LEU A 43 -1.06 13.94 -5.71
CA LEU A 43 -0.82 14.39 -4.35
C LEU A 43 0.66 14.22 -4.01
N GLN A 44 1.14 12.98 -4.05
CA GLN A 44 2.51 12.65 -3.67
C GLN A 44 2.98 11.40 -4.44
N ALA A 45 3.60 11.59 -5.61
CA ALA A 45 4.04 10.52 -6.51
C ALA A 45 4.97 9.48 -5.87
N GLN A 46 5.71 9.88 -4.84
CA GLN A 46 6.67 9.03 -4.14
C GLN A 46 6.01 7.89 -3.35
N TYR A 47 4.75 8.04 -2.94
CA TYR A 47 4.05 7.00 -2.19
C TYR A 47 3.39 5.95 -3.11
N ILE A 48 3.44 6.10 -4.44
CA ILE A 48 2.85 5.12 -5.36
C ILE A 48 3.47 3.72 -5.19
N PRO A 49 4.81 3.54 -5.16
CA PRO A 49 5.39 2.22 -4.97
C PRO A 49 4.96 1.60 -3.63
N LEU A 50 4.91 2.42 -2.57
CA LEU A 50 4.44 2.00 -1.26
C LEU A 50 2.98 1.55 -1.32
N LEU A 51 2.11 2.31 -1.96
CA LEU A 51 0.68 2.02 -2.11
C LEU A 51 0.47 0.72 -2.91
N LEU A 52 1.20 0.52 -4.00
CA LEU A 52 1.14 -0.70 -4.80
C LEU A 52 1.62 -1.92 -4.00
N VAL A 53 2.76 -1.82 -3.31
CA VAL A 53 3.29 -2.91 -2.47
C VAL A 53 2.31 -3.25 -1.35
N ALA A 54 1.79 -2.24 -0.64
CA ALA A 54 0.81 -2.43 0.41
C ALA A 54 -0.49 -3.07 -0.11
N THR A 55 -0.96 -2.66 -1.28
CA THR A 55 -2.17 -3.22 -1.92
C THR A 55 -1.96 -4.69 -2.27
N VAL A 56 -0.81 -5.05 -2.84
CA VAL A 56 -0.46 -6.45 -3.16
C VAL A 56 -0.37 -7.27 -1.88
N VAL A 57 0.36 -6.81 -0.87
CA VAL A 57 0.50 -7.51 0.41
C VAL A 57 -0.87 -7.73 1.06
N ASN A 58 -1.70 -6.69 1.14
CA ASN A 58 -3.05 -6.79 1.71
C ASN A 58 -3.95 -7.73 0.91
N TYR A 59 -3.82 -7.76 -0.43
CA TYR A 59 -4.53 -8.71 -1.27
C TYR A 59 -4.16 -10.16 -0.95
N TRP A 60 -2.87 -10.47 -0.85
CA TRP A 60 -2.39 -11.82 -0.52
C TRP A 60 -2.82 -12.26 0.88
N LEU A 61 -2.73 -11.36 1.86
CA LEU A 61 -3.20 -11.61 3.22
C LEU A 61 -4.71 -11.85 3.25
N GLY A 62 -5.50 -11.01 2.57
CA GLY A 62 -6.95 -11.17 2.46
C GLY A 62 -7.33 -12.52 1.84
N LYS A 63 -6.64 -12.95 0.78
CA LYS A 63 -6.84 -14.27 0.17
C LYS A 63 -6.51 -15.40 1.14
N ALA A 64 -5.43 -15.28 1.91
CA ALA A 64 -5.05 -16.28 2.92
C ALA A 64 -6.05 -16.38 4.08
N LEU A 65 -6.72 -15.28 4.43
CA LEU A 65 -7.77 -15.24 5.46
C LEU A 65 -9.12 -15.81 4.99
N GLY A 66 -9.38 -15.77 3.69
CA GLY A 66 -10.67 -16.15 3.10
C GLY A 66 -10.85 -17.65 2.82
N VAL A 67 -9.84 -18.49 3.05
CA VAL A 67 -9.95 -19.94 2.80
C VAL A 67 -10.79 -20.58 3.92
N PRO A 68 -12.02 -21.08 3.66
CA PRO A 68 -12.83 -21.69 4.70
C PRO A 68 -12.28 -23.05 5.13
N PRO A 69 -12.50 -23.47 6.38
CA PRO A 69 -12.17 -24.83 6.82
C PRO A 69 -13.11 -25.83 6.13
N ASP A 70 -12.59 -27.00 5.79
CA ASP A 70 -13.38 -28.07 5.20
C ASP A 70 -14.28 -28.69 6.28
N TRP A 71 -15.58 -28.46 6.15
CA TRP A 71 -16.59 -28.89 7.12
C TRP A 71 -16.89 -30.39 7.05
N ARG A 72 -16.37 -31.10 6.04
CA ARG A 72 -16.65 -32.52 5.80
C ARG A 72 -15.78 -33.49 6.63
N ILE A 73 -14.91 -32.98 7.49
CA ILE A 73 -14.00 -33.77 8.34
C ILE A 73 -14.71 -34.14 9.65
N GLU A 74 -14.57 -35.37 10.12
CA GLU A 74 -15.18 -35.87 11.37
C GLU A 74 -14.84 -34.99 12.59
N ASP A 75 -13.63 -34.41 12.62
CA ASP A 75 -13.10 -33.53 13.67
C ASP A 75 -13.27 -32.03 13.36
N TRP A 76 -14.42 -31.62 12.81
CA TRP A 76 -14.69 -30.24 12.39
C TRP A 76 -14.44 -29.19 13.50
N GLN A 77 -14.64 -29.54 14.77
CA GLN A 77 -14.42 -28.64 15.91
C GLN A 77 -12.93 -28.30 16.11
N PHE A 78 -12.06 -29.30 15.96
CA PHE A 78 -10.61 -29.11 16.04
C PHE A 78 -10.09 -28.36 14.81
N ALA A 79 -10.60 -28.70 13.61
CA ALA A 79 -10.27 -28.00 12.38
C ALA A 79 -10.65 -26.50 12.42
N GLN A 80 -11.77 -26.15 13.07
CA GLN A 80 -12.20 -24.76 13.25
C GLN A 80 -11.26 -23.98 14.19
N ALA A 81 -10.79 -24.60 15.27
CA ALA A 81 -9.88 -23.97 16.22
C ALA A 81 -8.51 -23.68 15.58
N ASP A 82 -7.95 -24.65 14.87
CA ASP A 82 -6.68 -24.50 14.14
C ASP A 82 -6.77 -23.44 13.04
N TRP A 83 -7.90 -23.42 12.33
CA TRP A 83 -8.18 -22.39 11.34
C TRP A 83 -8.18 -20.98 11.95
N ASN A 84 -8.83 -20.81 13.11
CA ASN A 84 -8.88 -19.52 13.79
C ASN A 84 -7.48 -19.07 14.26
N GLN A 85 -6.66 -19.98 14.78
CA GLN A 85 -5.27 -19.66 15.16
C GLN A 85 -4.41 -19.27 13.95
N ARG A 86 -4.57 -19.95 12.82
CA ARG A 86 -3.89 -19.60 11.57
C ARG A 86 -4.33 -18.23 11.08
N ARG A 87 -5.63 -17.94 11.11
CA ARG A 87 -6.20 -16.64 10.72
C ARG A 87 -5.63 -15.51 11.58
N LEU A 88 -5.54 -15.72 12.89
CA LEU A 88 -4.97 -14.74 13.83
C LEU A 88 -3.47 -14.51 13.56
N ARG A 89 -2.69 -15.56 13.30
CA ARG A 89 -1.27 -15.43 12.89
C ARG A 89 -1.13 -14.65 11.59
N VAL A 90 -1.95 -14.93 10.58
CA VAL A 90 -1.94 -14.20 9.30
C VAL A 90 -2.30 -12.73 9.52
N LEU A 91 -3.32 -12.42 10.31
CA LEU A 91 -3.70 -11.05 10.66
C LEU A 91 -2.57 -10.31 11.38
N CYS A 92 -2.00 -10.90 12.44
CA CYS A 92 -0.88 -10.30 13.17
C CYS A 92 0.32 -10.07 12.25
N SER A 93 0.66 -11.04 11.39
CA SER A 93 1.75 -10.88 10.41
C SER A 93 1.46 -9.74 9.43
N GLY A 94 0.21 -9.59 9.01
CA GLY A 94 -0.22 -8.54 8.09
C GLY A 94 -0.18 -7.15 8.70
N ILE A 95 -0.65 -7.00 9.93
CA ILE A 95 -0.55 -5.76 10.70
C ILE A 95 0.92 -5.40 10.89
N PHE A 96 1.74 -6.36 11.33
CA PHE A 96 3.16 -6.15 11.54
C PHE A 96 3.86 -5.71 10.25
N LEU A 97 3.58 -6.35 9.12
CA LEU A 97 4.18 -6.01 7.82
C LEU A 97 3.74 -4.62 7.35
N ASN A 98 2.45 -4.26 7.48
CA ASN A 98 1.97 -2.92 7.13
C ASN A 98 2.65 -1.84 8.00
N VAL A 99 2.78 -2.08 9.31
CA VAL A 99 3.48 -1.16 10.22
C VAL A 99 4.95 -1.07 9.85
N LEU A 100 5.62 -2.20 9.58
CA LEU A 100 7.01 -2.24 9.14
C LEU A 100 7.22 -1.47 7.84
N LEU A 101 6.30 -1.59 6.88
CA LEU A 101 6.35 -0.89 5.59
C LEU A 101 6.24 0.64 5.79
N LEU A 102 5.31 1.06 6.65
CA LEU A 102 5.12 2.45 7.05
C LEU A 102 6.34 3.03 7.78
N LEU A 103 6.89 2.28 8.74
CA LEU A 103 8.10 2.66 9.46
C LEU A 103 9.29 2.70 8.52
N GLY A 104 9.43 1.71 7.64
CA GLY A 104 10.43 1.68 6.60
C GLY A 104 10.42 2.99 5.83
N PHE A 105 9.27 3.35 5.24
CA PHE A 105 9.12 4.56 4.44
C PHE A 105 9.37 5.86 5.23
N LYS A 106 8.92 5.93 6.48
CA LYS A 106 9.09 7.11 7.34
C LYS A 106 10.52 7.30 7.84
N TYR A 107 11.24 6.20 8.10
CA TYR A 107 12.56 6.22 8.71
C TYR A 107 13.69 5.82 7.74
N VAL A 108 13.41 5.69 6.43
CA VAL A 108 14.41 5.40 5.39
C VAL A 108 15.69 6.25 5.55
N PRO A 109 15.63 7.60 5.63
CA PRO A 109 16.85 8.40 5.72
C PRO A 109 17.59 8.25 7.05
N PHE A 110 16.87 8.00 8.16
CA PHE A 110 17.47 7.69 9.46
C PHE A 110 18.20 6.34 9.46
N ILE A 111 17.61 5.32 8.85
CA ILE A 111 18.23 3.99 8.73
C ILE A 111 19.47 4.06 7.82
N PHE A 112 19.35 4.72 6.66
CA PHE A 112 20.49 4.87 5.75
C PHE A 112 21.62 5.71 6.33
N SER A 113 21.33 6.76 7.09
CA SER A 113 22.36 7.57 7.76
C SER A 113 23.05 6.80 8.91
N THR A 114 22.31 6.02 9.69
CA THR A 114 22.87 5.21 10.78
C THR A 114 23.78 4.09 10.24
N ILE A 115 23.36 3.40 9.17
CA ILE A 115 24.17 2.35 8.53
C ILE A 115 25.36 2.97 7.80
N GLY A 116 25.15 4.09 7.10
CA GLY A 116 26.21 4.81 6.38
C GLY A 116 27.30 5.35 7.29
N THR A 117 26.96 5.76 8.52
CA THR A 117 27.94 6.20 9.52
C THR A 117 28.63 5.04 10.24
N MET A 118 27.91 3.96 10.58
CA MET A 118 28.53 2.76 11.19
C MET A 118 29.51 2.04 10.26
N PHE A 119 29.19 1.92 8.97
CA PHE A 119 29.99 1.14 8.01
C PHE A 119 30.88 2.01 7.10
N ASN A 120 30.88 3.33 7.29
CA ASN A 120 31.66 4.29 6.48
C ASN A 120 31.45 4.16 4.96
N PHE A 121 30.23 3.82 4.52
CA PHE A 121 29.89 3.70 3.10
C PHE A 121 29.36 5.04 2.54
N PRO A 122 30.14 5.76 1.70
CA PRO A 122 29.74 7.08 1.19
C PRO A 122 28.50 7.00 0.29
N VAL A 123 28.27 5.89 -0.41
CA VAL A 123 27.11 5.66 -1.28
C VAL A 123 25.78 5.65 -0.49
N LEU A 124 25.80 5.09 0.73
CA LEU A 124 24.61 5.05 1.60
C LEU A 124 24.32 6.41 2.22
N GLN A 125 25.35 7.20 2.51
CA GLN A 125 25.20 8.59 2.99
C GLN A 125 24.63 9.51 1.89
N GLN A 126 25.06 9.33 0.65
CA GLN A 126 24.54 10.08 -0.49
C GLN A 126 23.07 9.73 -0.79
N SER A 127 22.72 8.45 -0.65
CA SER A 127 21.34 7.97 -0.76
C SER A 127 20.45 8.45 0.39
N ALA A 128 20.99 8.57 1.61
CA ALA A 128 20.29 9.14 2.76
C ALA A 128 19.95 10.61 2.55
N ASN A 129 20.92 11.43 2.12
CA ASN A 129 20.69 12.85 1.82
C ASN A 129 19.70 13.06 0.66
N TRP A 130 19.74 12.20 -0.36
CA TRP A 130 18.76 12.25 -1.44
C TRP A 130 17.35 11.92 -0.95
N ALA A 131 17.22 10.88 -0.10
CA ALA A 131 15.95 10.49 0.49
C ALA A 131 15.40 11.54 1.47
N ASP A 132 16.26 12.25 2.20
CA ASP A 132 15.84 13.32 3.11
C ASP A 132 15.24 14.51 2.34
N VAL A 133 15.84 14.88 1.21
CA VAL A 133 15.40 16.02 0.38
C VAL A 133 14.19 15.70 -0.50
N HIS A 134 14.09 14.48 -1.01
CA HIS A 134 13.01 14.11 -1.93
C HIS A 134 11.88 13.36 -1.23
N LEU A 135 12.19 12.37 -0.39
CA LEU A 135 11.25 11.36 0.11
C LEU A 135 10.48 11.82 1.36
N ILE A 136 11.04 12.75 2.13
CA ILE A 136 10.34 13.40 3.24
C ILE A 136 9.75 14.70 2.72
N ALA A 137 8.42 14.81 2.71
CA ALA A 137 7.77 16.10 2.54
C ALA A 137 8.30 17.04 3.64
N PRO A 138 8.80 18.25 3.34
CA PRO A 138 9.25 19.18 4.36
C PRO A 138 8.08 19.39 5.32
N LEU A 139 8.20 18.80 6.51
CA LEU A 139 7.32 19.09 7.62
C LEU A 139 7.71 20.52 8.02
N GLY A 140 7.01 21.49 7.43
CA GLY A 140 7.01 22.86 7.92
C GLY A 140 6.54 22.92 9.36
#